data_AF-A0A968QPE9-F1
#
_entry.id   AF-A0A968QPE9-F1
#
_cell.length_a   1.000
_cell.length_b   1.000
_cell.length_c   1.000
_cell.angle_alpha   90.00
_cell.angle_beta   90.00
_cell.angle_gamma   90.00
#
_symmetry.space_group_name_H-M   'P 1'
#
loop_
_entity.id
_entity.type
_entity.pdbx_description
1 polymer ?
#
loop_
_entity_poly.entity_id
_entity_poly.type
_entity_poly.pdbx_seq_one_letter_code
_entity_poly.pdbx_strand_id
1 'polypeptide(L)'
;KYEFPNLPPGDYRVVVDTDSLPDGVTPIADADGVLDSRTDALNQTSDNPNLDFGYMKGGVAASLGDIVWYDADADGIQDSGEAGVPGVTVKLYNASGAVIGTTSTDSTGYYRFDNLAPGSYSVEFVRPDGYSFSPKNQGGDSAKDSNADTATGKLP
;
A
#
# COMPACT_ATOMS: atom_id res chain seq x y z
N LYS A 1 3.29 26.97 8.40
CA LYS A 1 2.23 27.70 7.67
C LYS A 1 2.71 27.87 6.23
N TYR A 2 1.86 27.58 5.26
CA TYR A 2 2.18 27.70 3.83
C TYR A 2 1.32 28.82 3.22
N GLU A 3 1.76 29.37 2.09
CA GLU A 3 1.01 30.38 1.33
C GLU A 3 1.33 30.29 -0.16
N PHE A 4 0.34 30.61 -0.99
CA PHE A 4 0.49 30.79 -2.44
C PHE A 4 0.14 32.25 -2.74
N PRO A 5 1.13 33.16 -2.75
CA PRO A 5 0.84 34.59 -2.86
C PRO A 5 0.47 34.98 -4.29
N ASN A 6 -0.33 36.05 -4.42
CA ASN A 6 -0.70 36.67 -5.69
C ASN A 6 -1.48 35.76 -6.65
N LEU A 7 -2.32 34.87 -6.13
CA LEU A 7 -3.23 34.09 -6.96
C LEU A 7 -4.25 35.01 -7.65
N PRO A 8 -4.40 34.97 -8.98
CA PRO A 8 -5.52 35.60 -9.65
C PRO A 8 -6.85 35.04 -9.12
N PRO A 9 -7.95 35.82 -9.15
CA PRO A 9 -9.26 35.28 -8.80
C PRO A 9 -9.61 34.06 -9.65
N GLY A 10 -10.11 32.99 -9.00
CA GLY A 10 -10.42 31.74 -9.69
C GLY A 10 -10.63 30.57 -8.74
N ASP A 11 -10.95 29.42 -9.32
CA ASP A 11 -11.17 28.18 -8.57
C ASP A 11 -9.85 27.43 -8.38
N TYR A 12 -9.48 27.22 -7.11
CA TYR A 12 -8.26 26.48 -6.73
C TYR A 12 -8.57 25.34 -5.79
N ARG A 13 -7.67 24.36 -5.75
CA ARG A 13 -7.63 23.30 -4.75
C ARG A 13 -6.25 23.27 -4.14
N VAL A 14 -6.17 23.06 -2.82
CA VAL A 14 -4.91 22.68 -2.17
C VAL A 14 -4.88 21.15 -2.08
N VAL A 15 -3.76 20.54 -2.43
CA VAL A 15 -3.55 19.10 -2.36
C VAL A 15 -2.28 18.86 -1.55
N VAL A 16 -2.35 18.00 -0.54
CA VAL A 16 -1.17 17.54 0.19
C VAL A 16 -0.51 16.44 -0.64
N ASP A 17 0.80 16.58 -0.86
CA ASP A 17 1.62 15.53 -1.44
C ASP A 17 1.77 14.40 -0.42
N THR A 18 0.96 13.35 -0.55
CA THR A 18 0.92 12.24 0.41
C THR A 18 2.19 11.39 0.38
N ASP A 19 2.95 11.40 -0.71
CA ASP A 19 4.21 10.66 -0.80
C ASP A 19 5.33 11.33 0.03
N SER A 20 5.12 12.59 0.42
CA SER A 20 6.02 13.34 1.30
C SER A 20 5.71 13.17 2.79
N LEU A 21 4.59 12.51 3.14
CA LEU A 21 4.18 12.34 4.53
C LEU A 21 5.01 11.25 5.22
N PRO A 22 5.27 11.37 6.53
CA PRO A 22 5.89 10.28 7.30
C PRO A 22 5.03 9.01 7.26
N ASP A 23 5.68 7.84 7.21
CA ASP A 23 4.99 6.55 7.27
C ASP A 23 4.06 6.46 8.50
N GLY A 24 2.88 5.86 8.30
CA GLY A 24 1.92 5.61 9.39
C GLY A 24 1.13 6.80 9.86
N VAL A 25 1.03 7.86 9.07
CA VAL A 25 0.09 8.94 9.35
C VAL A 25 -1.24 8.71 8.63
N THR A 26 -2.33 9.03 9.31
CA THR A 26 -3.67 9.06 8.74
C THR A 26 -4.20 10.49 8.78
N PRO A 27 -4.88 10.98 7.73
CA PRO A 27 -5.60 12.24 7.81
C PRO A 27 -6.68 12.13 8.89
N ILE A 28 -6.74 13.13 9.77
CA ILE A 28 -7.74 13.24 10.85
C ILE A 28 -8.53 14.55 10.79
N ALA A 29 -8.04 15.51 10.03
CA ALA A 29 -8.74 16.74 9.73
C ALA A 29 -8.37 17.19 8.33
N ASP A 30 -9.37 17.65 7.60
CA ASP A 30 -9.22 18.31 6.30
C ASP A 30 -10.01 19.62 6.35
N ALA A 31 -9.58 20.61 5.57
CA ALA A 31 -10.17 21.94 5.56
C ALA A 31 -11.61 21.93 5.03
N ASP A 32 -11.96 20.98 4.16
CA ASP A 32 -13.33 20.82 3.63
C ASP A 32 -14.17 19.75 4.39
N GLY A 33 -13.55 19.05 5.34
CA GLY A 33 -14.17 18.00 6.14
C GLY A 33 -14.17 16.61 5.51
N VAL A 34 -13.63 16.43 4.30
CA VAL A 34 -13.44 15.11 3.66
C VAL A 34 -11.99 14.70 3.84
N LEU A 35 -11.75 13.53 4.44
CA LEU A 35 -10.38 13.06 4.73
C LEU A 35 -9.68 12.47 3.49
N ASP A 36 -9.49 13.28 2.45
CA ASP A 36 -8.87 12.87 1.18
C ASP A 36 -7.60 13.69 0.83
N SER A 37 -7.06 14.44 1.80
CA SER A 37 -5.79 15.18 1.68
C SER A 37 -5.82 16.26 0.60
N ARG A 38 -7.00 16.82 0.32
CA ARG A 38 -7.19 17.92 -0.61
C ARG A 38 -8.44 18.70 -0.22
N THR A 39 -8.50 19.95 -0.66
CA THR A 39 -9.75 20.71 -0.59
C THR A 39 -10.61 20.49 -1.82
N ASP A 40 -11.90 20.74 -1.64
CA ASP A 40 -12.80 21.10 -2.73
C ASP A 40 -12.35 22.36 -3.48
N ALA A 41 -12.97 22.58 -4.64
CA ALA A 41 -12.70 23.78 -5.43
C ALA A 41 -13.19 25.01 -4.68
N LEU A 42 -12.27 25.92 -4.36
CA LEU A 42 -12.53 27.16 -3.65
C LEU A 42 -12.44 28.31 -4.65
N ASN A 43 -13.52 29.07 -4.80
CA ASN A 43 -13.50 30.32 -5.56
C ASN A 43 -12.76 31.39 -4.73
N GLN A 44 -11.46 31.55 -5.00
CA GLN A 44 -10.60 32.49 -4.31
C GLN A 44 -10.79 33.89 -4.90
N THR A 45 -11.22 34.82 -4.05
CA THR A 45 -11.33 36.25 -4.39
C THR A 45 -10.53 37.14 -3.42
N SER A 46 -9.99 36.54 -2.35
CA SER A 46 -9.17 37.17 -1.32
C SER A 46 -8.31 36.10 -0.63
N ASP A 47 -7.26 36.52 0.08
CA ASP A 47 -6.38 35.60 0.82
C ASP A 47 -7.16 34.73 1.83
N ASN A 48 -6.90 33.42 1.80
CA ASN A 48 -7.44 32.45 2.76
C ASN A 48 -6.31 31.66 3.44
N PRO A 49 -5.89 32.05 4.66
CA PRO A 49 -4.77 31.42 5.35
C PRO A 49 -5.17 30.26 6.29
N ASN A 50 -6.41 29.76 6.19
CA ASN A 50 -7.00 28.81 7.16
C ASN A 50 -7.27 27.41 6.56
N LEU A 51 -6.61 27.08 5.45
CA LEU A 51 -6.71 25.75 4.84
C LEU A 51 -5.76 24.78 5.56
N ASP A 52 -6.15 24.36 6.76
CA ASP A 52 -5.32 23.48 7.58
C ASP A 52 -5.64 21.99 7.34
N PHE A 53 -4.60 21.15 7.39
CA PHE A 53 -4.71 19.69 7.31
C PHE A 53 -4.13 19.05 8.58
N GLY A 54 -4.84 18.10 9.17
CA GLY A 54 -4.42 17.38 10.36
C GLY A 54 -4.07 15.93 10.03
N TYR A 55 -2.89 15.49 10.46
CA TYR A 55 -2.44 14.10 10.35
C TYR A 55 -2.10 13.56 11.74
N MET A 56 -2.53 12.34 12.03
CA MET A 56 -2.19 11.63 13.26
C MET A 56 -1.30 10.45 12.93
N LYS A 57 -0.14 10.38 13.59
CA LYS A 57 0.72 9.20 13.57
C LYS A 57 0.04 8.08 14.37
N GLY A 58 -0.16 6.92 13.75
CA GLY A 58 -0.76 5.76 14.39
C GLY A 58 -2.29 5.76 14.46
N GLY A 59 -2.98 6.57 13.64
CA GLY A 59 -4.39 6.27 13.33
C GLY A 59 -4.48 4.94 12.57
N VAL A 60 -5.66 4.30 12.57
CA VAL A 60 -5.92 2.90 12.16
C VAL A 60 -5.06 2.47 10.97
N ALA A 61 -3.88 1.96 11.28
CA ALA A 61 -2.88 1.61 10.31
C ALA A 61 -3.14 0.15 9.93
N ALA A 62 -3.43 -0.08 8.66
CA ALA A 62 -3.55 -1.43 8.14
C ALA A 62 -2.14 -2.04 8.02
N SER A 63 -2.09 -3.37 7.99
CA SER A 63 -0.89 -4.10 7.62
C SER A 63 -1.21 -5.11 6.53
N LEU A 64 -0.29 -5.27 5.59
CA LEU A 64 -0.32 -6.34 4.58
C LEU A 64 0.89 -7.24 4.79
N GLY A 65 0.70 -8.54 4.70
CA GLY A 65 1.76 -9.50 4.91
C GLY A 65 1.18 -10.91 4.99
N ASP A 66 2.06 -11.88 4.79
CA ASP A 66 1.86 -13.28 5.16
C ASP A 66 3.18 -14.01 4.88
N ILE A 67 3.15 -15.13 4.15
CA ILE A 67 4.29 -16.01 3.89
C ILE A 67 4.50 -16.22 2.38
N VAL A 68 5.76 -16.40 1.99
CA VAL A 68 6.15 -17.08 0.75
C VAL A 68 6.71 -18.45 1.12
N TRP A 69 6.18 -19.52 0.54
CA TRP A 69 6.59 -20.89 0.84
C TRP A 69 6.98 -21.67 -0.42
N TYR A 70 7.70 -22.75 -0.20
CA TYR A 70 8.06 -23.72 -1.21
C TYR A 70 6.97 -24.79 -1.29
N ASP A 71 6.10 -24.64 -2.28
CA ASP A 71 5.11 -25.64 -2.66
C ASP A 71 5.84 -26.85 -3.29
N ALA A 72 5.98 -27.92 -2.51
CA ALA A 72 6.85 -29.05 -2.82
C ALA A 72 6.20 -30.07 -3.75
N ASP A 73 4.87 -30.15 -3.76
CA ASP A 73 4.10 -31.07 -4.60
C ASP A 73 3.31 -30.36 -5.72
N ALA A 74 3.42 -29.03 -5.79
CA ALA A 74 2.89 -28.15 -6.82
C ALA A 74 1.35 -28.10 -6.85
N ASP A 75 0.71 -28.25 -5.71
CA ASP A 75 -0.75 -28.32 -5.61
C ASP A 75 -1.44 -26.96 -5.33
N GLY A 76 -0.68 -25.91 -5.03
CA GLY A 76 -1.23 -24.58 -4.75
C GLY A 76 -1.65 -24.33 -3.31
N ILE A 77 -1.41 -25.28 -2.41
CA ILE A 77 -1.86 -25.27 -1.01
C ILE A 77 -0.64 -25.27 -0.09
N GLN A 78 -0.74 -24.53 1.00
CA GLN A 78 0.28 -24.52 2.03
C GLN A 78 0.11 -25.74 2.94
N ASP A 79 0.99 -26.71 2.74
CA ASP A 79 0.96 -27.98 3.44
C ASP A 79 1.89 -28.05 4.65
N SER A 80 1.55 -28.98 5.56
CA SER A 80 2.36 -29.22 6.74
C SER A 80 3.72 -29.80 6.36
N GLY A 81 4.78 -29.04 6.62
CA GLY A 81 6.17 -29.43 6.33
C GLY A 81 6.78 -28.68 5.16
N GLU A 82 5.99 -27.87 4.45
CA GLU A 82 6.49 -26.96 3.44
C GLU A 82 7.21 -25.77 4.06
N ALA A 83 8.42 -25.50 3.57
CA ALA A 83 9.30 -24.49 4.14
C ALA A 83 9.00 -23.10 3.56
N GLY A 84 9.12 -22.07 4.40
CA GLY A 84 9.15 -20.69 3.92
C GLY A 84 10.37 -20.40 3.04
N VAL A 85 10.25 -19.45 2.12
CA VAL A 85 11.32 -19.02 1.21
C VAL A 85 11.88 -17.68 1.68
N PRO A 86 13.12 -17.64 2.19
CA PRO A 86 13.73 -16.41 2.67
C PRO A 86 14.28 -15.54 1.54
N GLY A 87 14.34 -14.22 1.75
CA GLY A 87 14.99 -13.26 0.86
C GLY A 87 14.23 -12.95 -0.43
N VAL A 88 12.97 -13.36 -0.56
CA VAL A 88 12.11 -12.99 -1.70
C VAL A 88 11.79 -11.51 -1.60
N THR A 89 12.15 -10.74 -2.63
CA THR A 89 11.81 -9.31 -2.68
C THR A 89 10.31 -9.14 -2.92
N VAL A 90 9.66 -8.33 -2.09
CA VAL A 90 8.23 -8.02 -2.17
C VAL A 90 8.05 -6.52 -2.35
N LYS A 91 7.27 -6.11 -3.34
CA LYS A 91 6.98 -4.70 -3.64
C LYS A 91 5.53 -4.39 -3.29
N LEU A 92 5.31 -3.22 -2.68
CA LEU A 92 3.98 -2.67 -2.40
C LEU A 92 3.69 -1.53 -3.37
N TYR A 93 2.52 -1.59 -4.00
CA TYR A 93 2.02 -0.59 -4.93
C TYR A 93 0.80 0.11 -4.33
N ASN A 94 0.69 1.42 -4.56
CA ASN A 94 -0.53 2.18 -4.26
C ASN A 94 -1.57 2.04 -5.38
N ALA A 95 -2.76 2.64 -5.19
CA ALA A 95 -3.86 2.62 -6.15
C ALA A 95 -3.52 3.21 -7.54
N SER A 96 -2.49 4.05 -7.64
CA SER A 96 -2.03 4.62 -8.92
C SER A 96 -1.08 3.68 -9.69
N GLY A 97 -0.69 2.55 -9.08
CA GLY A 97 0.29 1.63 -9.65
C GLY A 97 1.75 2.04 -9.43
N ALA A 98 2.01 3.01 -8.54
CA ALA A 98 3.36 3.39 -8.15
C ALA A 98 3.87 2.51 -6.99
N VAL A 99 5.16 2.13 -7.03
CA VAL A 99 5.81 1.43 -5.92
C VAL A 99 6.01 2.41 -4.78
N ILE A 100 5.44 2.11 -3.61
CA ILE A 100 5.54 2.91 -2.39
C ILE A 100 6.31 2.20 -1.27
N GLY A 101 6.64 0.92 -1.47
CA GLY A 101 7.37 0.14 -0.48
C GLY A 101 8.05 -1.07 -1.08
N THR A 102 9.14 -1.51 -0.45
CA THR A 102 9.81 -2.77 -0.76
C THR A 102 10.29 -3.41 0.55
N THR A 103 10.09 -4.71 0.67
CA THR A 103 10.62 -5.52 1.78
C THR A 103 11.18 -6.83 1.23
N SER A 104 11.71 -7.68 2.10
CA SER A 104 12.10 -9.06 1.74
C SER A 104 11.59 -10.03 2.79
N THR A 105 11.26 -11.25 2.36
CA THR A 105 10.84 -12.29 3.31
C THR A 105 11.96 -12.64 4.28
N ASP A 106 11.59 -12.90 5.53
CA ASP A 106 12.50 -13.27 6.60
C ASP A 106 12.98 -14.74 6.49
N SER A 107 13.75 -15.23 7.47
CA SER A 107 14.26 -16.60 7.50
C SER A 107 13.18 -17.69 7.46
N THR A 108 11.95 -17.33 7.78
CA THR A 108 10.77 -18.21 7.81
C THR A 108 9.82 -17.96 6.65
N GLY A 109 10.18 -17.09 5.70
CA GLY A 109 9.36 -16.76 4.54
C GLY A 109 8.32 -15.66 4.78
N TYR A 110 8.23 -15.11 6.00
CA TYR A 110 7.23 -14.09 6.30
C TYR A 110 7.66 -12.71 5.80
N TYR A 111 6.71 -11.92 5.31
CA TYR A 111 6.90 -10.52 4.96
C TYR A 111 5.77 -9.68 5.54
N ARG A 112 6.04 -8.39 5.75
CA ARG A 112 5.05 -7.47 6.30
C ARG A 112 5.33 -6.03 5.88
N PHE A 113 4.26 -5.32 5.55
CA PHE A 113 4.17 -3.88 5.42
C PHE A 113 3.25 -3.39 6.54
N ASP A 114 3.81 -2.66 7.48
CA ASP A 114 3.07 -2.04 8.58
C ASP A 114 2.73 -0.59 8.25
N ASN A 115 1.85 -0.01 9.07
CA ASN A 115 1.60 1.43 9.08
C ASN A 115 1.04 1.96 7.75
N LEU A 116 0.23 1.16 7.06
CA LEU A 116 -0.40 1.56 5.81
C LEU A 116 -1.62 2.43 6.10
N ALA A 117 -1.70 3.59 5.45
CA ALA A 117 -2.92 4.39 5.44
C ALA A 117 -4.07 3.56 4.81
N PRO A 118 -5.33 3.74 5.25
CA PRO A 118 -6.46 3.10 4.58
C PRO A 118 -6.48 3.42 3.08
N GLY A 119 -6.60 2.39 2.24
CA GLY A 119 -6.55 2.56 0.79
C GLY A 119 -6.50 1.23 0.04
N SER A 120 -6.44 1.32 -1.28
CA SER A 120 -6.22 0.16 -2.15
C SER A 120 -4.74 0.03 -2.46
N TYR A 121 -4.23 -1.19 -2.31
CA TYR A 121 -2.84 -1.55 -2.57
C TYR A 121 -2.80 -2.75 -3.49
N SER A 122 -1.62 -3.04 -4.04
CA SER A 122 -1.34 -4.36 -4.62
C SER A 122 0.08 -4.75 -4.26
N VAL A 123 0.35 -6.04 -4.23
CA VAL A 123 1.65 -6.61 -3.89
C VAL A 123 2.24 -7.29 -5.12
N GLU A 124 3.56 -7.31 -5.26
CA GLU A 124 4.28 -8.11 -6.24
C GLU A 124 5.42 -8.86 -5.56
N PHE A 125 5.43 -10.17 -5.76
CA PHE A 125 6.56 -11.02 -5.41
C PHE A 125 7.54 -11.09 -6.59
N VAL A 126 8.80 -10.72 -6.36
CA VAL A 126 9.86 -10.91 -7.37
C VAL A 126 10.28 -12.37 -7.34
N ARG A 127 9.95 -13.09 -8.41
CA ARG A 127 10.26 -14.51 -8.55
C ARG A 127 11.78 -14.76 -8.53
N PRO A 128 12.29 -15.62 -7.63
CA PRO A 128 13.70 -16.03 -7.66
C PRO A 128 14.02 -16.82 -8.94
N ASP A 129 15.28 -16.72 -9.39
CA ASP A 129 15.76 -17.46 -10.57
C ASP A 129 15.63 -18.98 -10.37
N GLY A 130 15.14 -19.69 -11.38
CA GLY A 130 14.93 -21.13 -11.34
C GLY A 130 13.63 -21.58 -10.68
N TYR A 131 12.82 -20.66 -10.15
CA TYR A 131 11.51 -20.96 -9.57
C TYR A 131 10.36 -20.60 -10.53
N SER A 132 9.22 -21.24 -10.31
CA SER A 132 7.92 -20.90 -10.90
C SER A 132 6.93 -20.59 -9.79
N PHE A 133 5.92 -19.76 -10.07
CA PHE A 133 4.82 -19.56 -9.14
C PHE A 133 3.93 -20.80 -9.13
N SER A 134 3.49 -21.16 -7.93
CA SER A 134 2.55 -22.25 -7.66
C SER A 134 1.14 -21.93 -8.19
N PRO A 135 0.28 -22.94 -8.48
CA PRO A 135 -1.10 -22.71 -8.88
C PRO A 135 -1.88 -21.84 -7.89
N LYS A 136 -2.56 -20.80 -8.38
CA LYS A 136 -3.32 -19.89 -7.53
C LYS A 136 -4.70 -20.41 -7.15
N ASN A 137 -5.16 -20.03 -5.96
CA ASN A 137 -6.53 -20.24 -5.45
C ASN A 137 -7.00 -21.71 -5.44
N GLN A 138 -6.18 -22.61 -4.89
CA GLN A 138 -6.47 -24.04 -4.78
C GLN A 138 -7.02 -24.43 -3.40
N GLY A 139 -7.50 -25.65 -3.23
CA GLY A 139 -7.88 -26.20 -1.91
C GLY A 139 -9.16 -25.64 -1.25
N GLY A 140 -9.70 -24.51 -1.72
CA GLY A 140 -10.92 -23.91 -1.21
C GLY A 140 -10.78 -23.18 0.14
N ASP A 141 -9.60 -23.20 0.75
CA ASP A 141 -9.23 -22.45 1.94
C ASP A 141 -8.28 -21.31 1.55
N SER A 142 -8.82 -20.10 1.47
CA SER A 142 -8.05 -18.91 1.05
C SER A 142 -7.00 -18.46 2.06
N ALA A 143 -6.96 -19.06 3.26
CA ALA A 143 -5.88 -18.83 4.22
C ALA A 143 -4.67 -19.74 3.98
N LYS A 144 -4.77 -20.67 3.03
CA LYS A 144 -3.72 -21.64 2.71
C LYS A 144 -3.43 -21.73 1.22
N ASP A 145 -4.09 -20.96 0.37
CA ASP A 145 -3.85 -21.01 -1.06
C ASP A 145 -2.81 -19.98 -1.50
N SER A 146 -2.23 -20.19 -2.69
CA SER A 146 -1.42 -19.15 -3.32
C SER A 146 -2.30 -18.10 -3.98
N ASN A 147 -2.02 -16.82 -3.72
CA ASN A 147 -2.77 -15.71 -4.35
C ASN A 147 -1.99 -15.00 -5.46
N ALA A 148 -0.68 -15.26 -5.59
CA ALA A 148 0.16 -14.60 -6.58
C ALA A 148 -0.24 -15.01 -8.01
N ASP A 149 -0.39 -14.04 -8.90
CA ASP A 149 -0.60 -14.33 -10.31
C ASP A 149 0.61 -15.09 -10.90
N THR A 150 0.37 -16.21 -11.57
CA THR A 150 1.46 -17.13 -11.94
C THR A 150 2.37 -16.61 -13.05
N ALA A 151 1.93 -15.59 -13.79
CA ALA A 151 2.74 -14.93 -14.81
C ALA A 151 3.54 -13.75 -14.25
N THR A 152 2.93 -13.00 -13.32
CA THR A 152 3.44 -11.68 -12.91
C THR A 152 3.90 -11.59 -11.46
N GLY A 153 3.50 -12.52 -10.59
CA GLY A 153 3.72 -12.48 -9.16
C GLY A 153 2.87 -11.44 -8.43
N LYS A 154 1.91 -10.80 -9.11
CA LYS A 154 1.08 -9.74 -8.55
C LYS A 154 -0.22 -10.25 -7.94
N LEU A 155 -0.67 -9.59 -6.88
CA LEU A 155 -1.98 -9.76 -6.25
C LEU A 155 -2.55 -8.40 -5.81
N PRO A 156 -3.87 -8.20 -5.93
CA PRO A 156 -4.56 -7.01 -5.43
C PRO A 156 -4.69 -6.97 -3.91
#